data_AF-A0AAP2CGJ4-F1
#
_entry.id   AF-A0AAP2CGJ4-F1
#
_cell.length_a   1.000
_cell.length_b   1.000
_cell.length_c   1.000
_cell.angle_alpha   90.00
_cell.angle_beta   90.00
_cell.angle_gamma   90.00
#
_symmetry.space_group_name_H-M   'P 1'
#
loop_
_entity.id
_entity.type
_entity.pdbx_description
1 polymer ?
#
loop_
_entity_poly.entity_id
_entity_poly.type
_entity_poly.pdbx_seq_one_letter_code
_entity_poly.pdbx_strand_id
1 'polypeptide(L)'
;MRKTILLVLLVISSIQFAPGQGLYSPGQPADDGRFAASTKQVNQFFRRFNAEESQDGKKRYYSNDAEYRSTDLRKKFLDILFDNETSSIEAELKKEFVVDVINEEQPKYLDFHQGEWFAEVQTTFKYQGKSENVTLFMKLQPEGLGYEWVIERVGFEPFKKYFDKDTGSKKQFLHPLSHELDFMNLRRAFQENPKPESYTPTDYEPDYLTLFLYEIKKGHFKFENVTDLKFHFFQIDNWYFELAQFNRPGFNTGWLISNLVKLQEGDEDAVLKYIYDQK
;
A
#
# COMPACT_ATOMS: atom_id res chain seq x y z
N MET A 1 -18.13 14.95 -64.69
CA MET A 1 -18.87 15.59 -63.56
C MET A 1 -19.85 14.63 -62.88
N ARG A 2 -20.70 13.88 -63.59
CA ARG A 2 -21.65 12.93 -62.97
C ARG A 2 -21.01 11.76 -62.20
N LYS A 3 -19.89 11.21 -62.68
CA LYS A 3 -19.20 10.07 -62.02
C LYS A 3 -18.43 10.48 -60.76
N THR A 4 -17.90 11.70 -60.72
CA THR A 4 -17.18 12.24 -59.56
C THR A 4 -18.12 12.57 -58.40
N ILE A 5 -19.33 13.05 -58.70
CA ILE A 5 -20.36 13.32 -57.68
C ILE A 5 -20.85 12.02 -57.01
N LEU A 6 -20.97 10.93 -57.78
CA LEU A 6 -21.36 9.63 -57.22
C LEU A 6 -20.30 9.06 -56.26
N LEU A 7 -19.01 9.30 -56.53
CA LEU A 7 -17.93 8.82 -55.66
C LEU A 7 -17.87 9.58 -54.33
N VAL A 8 -18.15 10.90 -54.35
CA VAL A 8 -18.19 11.74 -53.14
C VAL A 8 -19.40 11.39 -52.27
N LEU A 9 -20.55 11.09 -52.87
CA LEU A 9 -21.74 10.64 -52.13
C LEU A 9 -21.52 9.27 -51.45
N LEU A 10 -20.74 8.37 -52.06
CA LEU A 10 -20.46 7.04 -51.50
C LEU A 10 -19.52 7.10 -50.28
N VAL A 11 -18.59 8.06 -50.27
CA VAL A 11 -17.67 8.30 -49.12
C VAL A 11 -18.37 9.03 -47.97
N ILE A 12 -19.37 9.87 -48.25
CA ILE A 12 -20.16 10.53 -47.20
C ILE A 12 -21.14 9.54 -46.55
N SER A 13 -21.63 8.54 -47.30
CA SER A 13 -22.49 7.48 -46.75
C SER A 13 -21.75 6.40 -45.94
N SER A 14 -20.41 6.33 -46.03
CA SER A 14 -19.59 5.40 -45.23
C SER A 14 -19.08 6.00 -43.92
N ILE A 15 -19.39 7.28 -43.64
CA ILE A 15 -19.27 7.84 -42.28
C ILE A 15 -20.51 7.40 -41.50
N GLN A 16 -20.59 6.11 -41.21
CA GLN A 16 -21.39 5.67 -40.09
C GLN A 16 -20.72 6.25 -38.85
N PHE A 17 -21.42 7.11 -38.12
CA PHE A 17 -21.13 7.35 -36.72
C PHE A 17 -21.03 5.97 -36.09
N ALA A 18 -19.80 5.50 -35.81
CA ALA A 18 -19.64 4.43 -34.87
C ALA A 18 -20.31 4.95 -33.60
N PRO A 19 -21.40 4.36 -33.10
CA PRO A 19 -21.69 4.56 -31.70
C PRO A 19 -20.41 4.13 -31.00
N GLY A 20 -19.73 5.07 -30.32
CA GLY A 20 -18.70 4.67 -29.37
C GLY A 20 -19.31 3.53 -28.58
N GLN A 21 -18.64 2.38 -28.54
CA GLN A 21 -19.11 1.21 -27.81
C GLN A 21 -19.12 1.58 -26.33
N GLY A 22 -20.13 2.34 -25.93
CA GLY A 22 -20.67 2.31 -24.59
C GLY A 22 -21.19 0.90 -24.44
N LEU A 23 -20.53 0.14 -23.57
CA LEU A 23 -21.01 -1.11 -23.01
C LEU A 23 -22.38 -0.87 -22.37
N TYR A 24 -23.44 -0.82 -23.19
CA TYR A 24 -24.79 -1.11 -22.73
C TYR A 24 -24.91 -2.61 -22.62
N SER A 25 -24.53 -3.12 -21.44
CA SER A 25 -24.88 -4.46 -21.00
C SER A 25 -26.41 -4.58 -20.99
N PRO A 26 -27.01 -5.65 -21.54
CA PRO A 26 -28.43 -5.93 -21.36
C PRO A 26 -28.65 -6.26 -19.88
N GLY A 27 -29.26 -5.32 -19.18
CA GLY A 27 -29.35 -5.29 -17.74
C GLY A 27 -28.76 -3.98 -17.22
N GLN A 28 -29.54 -2.90 -17.27
CA GLN A 28 -29.41 -1.95 -16.17
C GLN A 28 -29.67 -2.78 -14.91
N PRO A 29 -28.68 -2.95 -14.01
CA PRO A 29 -29.05 -3.37 -12.68
C PRO A 29 -30.05 -2.31 -12.23
N ALA A 30 -31.21 -2.74 -11.71
CA ALA A 30 -31.82 -1.92 -10.69
C ALA A 30 -30.69 -1.50 -9.74
N ASP A 31 -30.66 -0.22 -9.34
CA ASP A 31 -29.67 0.33 -8.42
C ASP A 31 -29.82 -0.38 -7.07
N ASP A 32 -29.41 -1.64 -7.03
CA ASP A 32 -29.44 -2.53 -5.89
C ASP A 32 -28.49 -1.86 -4.91
N GLY A 33 -28.96 -1.47 -3.72
CA GLY A 33 -28.19 -0.73 -2.71
C GLY A 33 -26.83 -1.33 -2.32
N ARG A 34 -26.44 -2.47 -2.91
CA ARG A 34 -25.10 -3.05 -2.97
C ARG A 34 -24.07 -2.07 -3.53
N PHE A 35 -24.41 -1.31 -4.57
CA PHE A 35 -23.50 -0.29 -5.12
C PHE A 35 -23.27 0.87 -4.16
N ALA A 36 -24.30 1.24 -3.39
CA ALA A 36 -24.21 2.22 -2.32
C ALA A 36 -23.37 1.72 -1.13
N ALA A 37 -23.40 0.42 -0.82
CA ALA A 37 -22.67 -0.13 0.32
C ALA A 37 -21.18 -0.43 0.04
N SER A 38 -20.80 -0.81 -1.20
CA SER A 38 -19.41 -1.19 -1.51
C SER A 38 -18.42 0.00 -1.51
N THR A 39 -17.24 -0.19 -0.93
CA THR A 39 -16.15 0.82 -0.94
C THR A 39 -15.13 0.48 -2.02
N LYS A 40 -15.32 0.97 -3.25
CA LYS A 40 -14.59 0.49 -4.44
C LYS A 40 -13.17 1.06 -4.58
N GLN A 41 -12.93 2.24 -4.02
CA GLN A 41 -11.67 2.97 -4.15
C GLN A 41 -11.16 3.36 -2.78
N VAL A 42 -9.84 3.38 -2.60
CA VAL A 42 -9.21 3.88 -1.37
C VAL A 42 -9.66 5.32 -1.08
N ASN A 43 -9.72 6.20 -2.09
CA ASN A 43 -10.23 7.57 -1.90
C ASN A 43 -11.68 7.60 -1.39
N GLN A 44 -12.49 6.59 -1.73
CA GLN A 44 -13.84 6.44 -1.21
C GLN A 44 -13.82 6.01 0.26
N PHE A 45 -12.89 5.14 0.65
CA PHE A 45 -12.68 4.77 2.05
C PHE A 45 -12.43 6.01 2.91
N PHE A 46 -11.48 6.87 2.52
CA PHE A 46 -11.20 8.13 3.24
C PHE A 46 -12.45 9.01 3.39
N ARG A 47 -13.18 9.23 2.30
CA ARG A 47 -14.40 10.04 2.34
C ARG A 47 -15.48 9.44 3.22
N ARG A 48 -15.70 8.13 3.17
CA ARG A 48 -16.69 7.43 4.02
C ARG A 48 -16.28 7.48 5.49
N PHE A 49 -15.01 7.24 5.79
CA PHE A 49 -14.47 7.35 7.13
C PHE A 49 -14.72 8.74 7.73
N ASN A 50 -14.57 9.77 6.91
CA ASN A 50 -14.78 11.16 7.30
C ASN A 50 -16.24 11.65 7.13
N ALA A 51 -17.17 10.87 6.58
CA ALA A 51 -18.49 11.33 6.11
C ALA A 51 -18.45 12.57 5.19
N GLU A 52 -17.65 12.47 4.13
CA GLU A 52 -17.50 13.49 3.08
C GLU A 52 -18.17 13.06 1.75
N GLU A 53 -19.04 12.04 1.80
CA GLU A 53 -19.88 11.62 0.67
C GLU A 53 -21.28 11.17 1.12
N SER A 54 -22.24 11.21 0.21
CA SER A 54 -23.59 10.67 0.43
C SER A 54 -23.57 9.14 0.54
N GLN A 55 -24.60 8.57 1.16
CA GLN A 55 -24.70 7.12 1.37
C GLN A 55 -24.69 6.31 0.07
N ASP A 56 -25.22 6.87 -1.02
CA ASP A 56 -25.18 6.27 -2.36
C ASP A 56 -23.86 6.52 -3.12
N GLY A 57 -22.93 7.27 -2.54
CA GLY A 57 -21.65 7.65 -3.13
C GLY A 57 -21.75 8.62 -4.32
N LYS A 58 -22.94 9.17 -4.62
CA LYS A 58 -23.16 10.02 -5.81
C LYS A 58 -22.82 11.49 -5.57
N LYS A 59 -22.95 11.99 -4.34
CA LYS A 59 -22.65 13.37 -3.97
C LYS A 59 -21.45 13.41 -3.01
N ARG A 60 -20.51 14.31 -3.30
CA ARG A 60 -19.44 14.67 -2.37
C ARG A 60 -19.92 15.81 -1.47
N TYR A 61 -19.62 15.74 -0.18
CA TYR A 61 -19.87 16.81 0.77
C TYR A 61 -18.60 17.63 0.99
N TYR A 62 -18.78 18.93 1.13
CA TYR A 62 -17.76 19.90 1.45
C TYR A 62 -18.16 20.68 2.70
N SER A 63 -17.28 21.51 3.24
CA SER A 63 -17.49 22.22 4.52
C SER A 63 -18.75 23.09 4.60
N ASN A 64 -19.38 23.42 3.48
CA ASN A 64 -20.64 24.16 3.41
C ASN A 64 -21.90 23.28 3.33
N ASP A 65 -21.75 21.96 3.17
CA ASP A 65 -22.85 21.01 3.21
C ASP A 65 -23.19 20.65 4.67
N ALA A 66 -24.48 20.59 5.01
CA ALA A 66 -24.94 20.26 6.36
C ALA A 66 -24.51 18.87 6.85
N GLU A 67 -24.33 17.92 5.93
CA GLU A 67 -23.95 16.53 6.24
C GLU A 67 -22.43 16.31 6.27
N TYR A 68 -21.63 17.33 5.97
CA TYR A 68 -20.17 17.21 5.96
C TYR A 68 -19.66 16.86 7.36
N ARG A 69 -18.99 15.71 7.47
CA ARG A 69 -18.43 15.19 8.72
C ARG A 69 -19.46 14.97 9.84
N SER A 70 -20.73 14.78 9.47
CA SER A 70 -21.83 14.47 10.40
C SER A 70 -21.55 13.18 11.20
N THR A 71 -21.62 13.26 12.53
CA THR A 71 -21.40 12.12 13.45
C THR A 71 -22.33 10.95 13.13
N ASP A 72 -23.61 11.22 12.87
CA ASP A 72 -24.61 10.20 12.54
C ASP A 72 -24.28 9.45 11.24
N LEU A 73 -23.79 10.19 10.24
CA LEU A 73 -23.39 9.60 8.97
C LEU A 73 -22.08 8.83 9.09
N ARG A 74 -21.10 9.38 9.83
CA ARG A 74 -19.82 8.70 10.11
C ARG A 74 -20.03 7.37 10.80
N LYS A 75 -20.91 7.32 11.81
CA LYS A 75 -21.23 6.08 12.53
C LYS A 75 -21.73 4.99 11.57
N LYS A 76 -22.67 5.33 10.69
CA LYS A 76 -23.21 4.40 9.67
C LYS A 76 -22.14 3.92 8.70
N PHE A 77 -21.23 4.80 8.28
CA PHE A 77 -20.14 4.40 7.39
C PHE A 77 -19.13 3.50 8.11
N LEU A 78 -18.69 3.86 9.31
CA LEU A 78 -17.70 3.10 10.06
C LEU A 78 -18.16 1.67 10.31
N ASP A 79 -19.45 1.44 10.60
CA ASP A 79 -20.02 0.10 10.75
C ASP A 79 -19.82 -0.79 9.51
N ILE A 80 -19.86 -0.22 8.30
CA ILE A 80 -19.71 -0.97 7.03
C ILE A 80 -18.26 -1.00 6.51
N LEU A 81 -17.37 -0.17 7.06
CA LEU A 81 -15.97 -0.08 6.63
C LEU A 81 -15.08 -1.20 7.21
N PHE A 82 -15.55 -1.94 8.21
CA PHE A 82 -14.89 -3.15 8.69
C PHE A 82 -15.18 -4.34 7.79
N ASP A 83 -14.20 -5.24 7.63
CA ASP A 83 -14.52 -6.60 7.21
C ASP A 83 -15.34 -7.27 8.32
N ASN A 84 -16.61 -7.52 8.02
CA ASN A 84 -17.59 -8.08 8.95
C ASN A 84 -17.91 -9.55 8.66
N GLU A 85 -17.28 -10.15 7.65
CA GLU A 85 -17.52 -11.56 7.30
C GLU A 85 -16.31 -12.46 7.64
N THR A 86 -15.09 -11.97 7.45
CA THR A 86 -13.88 -12.81 7.57
C THR A 86 -12.88 -12.34 8.63
N SER A 87 -12.97 -11.09 9.07
CA SER A 87 -12.03 -10.55 10.04
C SER A 87 -12.22 -11.14 11.43
N SER A 88 -11.11 -11.35 12.13
CA SER A 88 -11.09 -11.77 13.54
C SER A 88 -11.07 -10.60 14.53
N ILE A 89 -11.34 -9.37 14.08
CA ILE A 89 -11.42 -8.20 14.98
C ILE A 89 -12.61 -8.35 15.92
N GLU A 90 -12.34 -8.33 17.22
CA GLU A 90 -13.34 -8.39 18.29
C GLU A 90 -14.36 -7.24 18.22
N ALA A 91 -15.63 -7.55 18.45
CA ALA A 91 -16.72 -6.58 18.34
C ALA A 91 -16.58 -5.40 19.31
N GLU A 92 -16.09 -5.63 20.53
CA GLU A 92 -15.85 -4.54 21.49
C GLU A 92 -14.70 -3.64 21.03
N LEU A 93 -13.66 -4.19 20.40
CA LEU A 93 -12.56 -3.39 19.85
C LEU A 93 -13.02 -2.49 18.70
N LYS A 94 -13.88 -3.01 17.81
CA LYS A 94 -14.51 -2.19 16.75
C LYS A 94 -15.31 -1.04 17.36
N LYS A 95 -16.10 -1.33 18.40
CA LYS A 95 -16.93 -0.34 19.08
C LYS A 95 -16.08 0.72 19.79
N GLU A 96 -15.02 0.32 20.49
CA GLU A 96 -14.06 1.25 21.10
C GLU A 96 -13.46 2.19 20.05
N PHE A 97 -12.99 1.65 18.93
CA PHE A 97 -12.46 2.44 17.83
C PHE A 97 -13.49 3.43 17.29
N VAL A 98 -14.71 2.96 16.99
CA VAL A 98 -15.78 3.80 16.45
C VAL A 98 -16.13 4.95 17.41
N VAL A 99 -16.26 4.67 18.71
CA VAL A 99 -16.56 5.69 19.73
C VAL A 99 -15.45 6.74 19.82
N ASP A 100 -14.19 6.31 19.75
CA ASP A 100 -13.03 7.21 19.81
C ASP A 100 -12.96 8.13 18.59
N VAL A 101 -13.10 7.59 17.37
CA VAL A 101 -12.95 8.40 16.14
C VAL A 101 -14.11 9.37 15.89
N ILE A 102 -15.31 9.09 16.41
CA ILE A 102 -16.50 9.95 16.26
C ILE A 102 -16.74 10.87 17.46
N ASN A 103 -15.82 10.93 18.43
CA ASN A 103 -15.95 11.78 19.61
C ASN A 103 -16.25 13.23 19.20
N GLU A 104 -17.28 13.84 19.79
CA GLU A 104 -17.72 15.19 19.41
C GLU A 104 -16.76 16.30 19.88
N GLU A 105 -16.05 16.07 20.99
CA GLU A 105 -15.07 17.02 21.54
C GLU A 105 -13.73 16.92 20.81
N GLN A 106 -13.34 15.72 20.40
CA GLN A 106 -12.09 15.43 19.70
C GLN A 106 -12.29 14.47 18.52
N PRO A 107 -12.93 14.92 17.42
CA PRO A 107 -13.19 14.06 16.28
C PRO A 107 -11.89 13.77 15.51
N LYS A 108 -11.65 12.50 15.20
CA LYS A 108 -10.46 12.06 14.45
C LYS A 108 -10.83 11.77 13.00
N TYR A 109 -10.08 12.34 12.05
CA TYR A 109 -10.31 12.21 10.61
C TYR A 109 -9.06 11.66 9.93
N LEU A 110 -9.24 10.98 8.80
CA LEU A 110 -8.13 10.60 7.93
C LEU A 110 -7.84 11.72 6.93
N ASP A 111 -6.57 11.95 6.63
CA ASP A 111 -6.14 12.81 5.53
C ASP A 111 -5.43 11.97 4.47
N PHE A 112 -5.84 12.12 3.20
CA PHE A 112 -5.26 11.35 2.12
C PHE A 112 -3.80 11.74 1.82
N HIS A 113 -3.46 13.01 2.02
CA HIS A 113 -2.18 13.59 1.62
C HIS A 113 -1.22 13.82 2.80
N GLN A 114 -1.67 13.58 4.03
CA GLN A 114 -0.92 13.79 5.25
C GLN A 114 -1.04 12.60 6.20
N GLY A 115 -0.26 12.65 7.28
CA GLY A 115 -0.22 11.61 8.30
C GLY A 115 0.49 10.35 7.84
N GLU A 116 0.61 9.40 8.76
CA GLU A 116 1.36 8.18 8.56
C GLU A 116 0.46 7.08 8.03
N TRP A 117 0.51 6.91 6.71
CA TRP A 117 -0.05 5.75 6.03
C TRP A 117 0.79 5.39 4.81
N PHE A 118 0.87 4.11 4.49
CA PHE A 118 1.68 3.60 3.39
C PHE A 118 1.06 2.35 2.79
N ALA A 119 1.47 2.01 1.57
CA ALA A 119 1.06 0.80 0.89
C ALA A 119 2.09 -0.30 1.05
N GLU A 120 1.64 -1.53 1.27
CA GLU A 120 2.43 -2.74 1.14
C GLU A 120 2.01 -3.43 -0.16
N VAL A 121 2.92 -3.46 -1.14
CA VAL A 121 2.68 -4.04 -2.46
C VAL A 121 3.44 -5.36 -2.55
N GLN A 122 2.70 -6.46 -2.57
CA GLN A 122 3.28 -7.77 -2.82
C GLN A 122 3.45 -7.96 -4.33
N THR A 123 4.66 -8.29 -4.75
CA THR A 123 5.01 -8.41 -6.16
C THR A 123 5.82 -9.66 -6.40
N THR A 124 5.83 -10.10 -7.66
CA THR A 124 6.72 -11.17 -8.10
C THR A 124 7.68 -10.62 -9.15
N PHE A 125 8.94 -10.99 -9.00
CA PHE A 125 10.00 -10.67 -9.94
C PHE A 125 10.75 -11.94 -10.36
N LYS A 126 11.27 -11.94 -11.57
CA LYS A 126 12.32 -12.86 -11.97
C LYS A 126 13.67 -12.35 -11.45
N TYR A 127 14.23 -13.01 -10.45
CA TYR A 127 15.57 -12.77 -9.90
C TYR A 127 16.51 -13.90 -10.29
N GLN A 128 17.57 -13.59 -11.05
CA GLN A 128 18.58 -14.56 -11.52
C GLN A 128 17.97 -15.82 -12.18
N GLY A 129 16.84 -15.64 -12.89
CA GLY A 129 16.16 -16.72 -13.60
C GLY A 129 15.06 -17.43 -12.83
N LYS A 130 14.90 -17.19 -11.52
CA LYS A 130 13.84 -17.75 -10.67
C LYS A 130 12.80 -16.68 -10.35
N SER A 131 11.54 -17.11 -10.23
CA SER A 131 10.45 -16.24 -9.80
C SER A 131 10.48 -16.15 -8.27
N GLU A 132 10.60 -14.95 -7.73
CA GLU A 132 10.76 -14.67 -6.30
C GLU A 132 9.80 -13.54 -5.89
N ASN A 133 9.29 -13.60 -4.67
CA ASN A 133 8.42 -12.56 -4.12
C ASN A 133 9.27 -11.39 -3.59
N VAL A 134 8.84 -10.19 -3.91
CA VAL A 134 9.42 -8.93 -3.42
C VAL A 134 8.28 -8.07 -2.88
N THR A 135 8.44 -7.55 -1.68
CA THR A 135 7.50 -6.60 -1.09
C THR A 135 8.02 -5.18 -1.31
N LEU A 136 7.20 -4.31 -1.89
CA LEU A 136 7.52 -2.89 -2.03
C LEU A 136 6.66 -2.10 -1.05
N PHE A 137 7.29 -1.36 -0.14
CA PHE A 137 6.59 -0.43 0.74
C PHE A 137 6.59 0.94 0.08
N MET A 138 5.40 1.45 -0.22
CA MET A 138 5.20 2.68 -0.96
C MET A 138 4.65 3.76 -0.04
N LYS A 139 5.13 4.99 -0.15
CA LYS A 139 4.55 6.16 0.53
C LYS A 139 4.20 7.27 -0.44
N LEU A 140 3.27 8.13 -0.04
CA LEU A 140 3.04 9.39 -0.75
C LEU A 140 4.12 10.41 -0.38
N GLN A 141 4.60 11.14 -1.38
CA GLN A 141 5.42 12.32 -1.17
C GLN A 141 4.90 13.51 -1.99
N PRO A 142 5.00 14.75 -1.50
CA PRO A 142 4.72 15.93 -2.30
C PRO A 142 5.68 16.02 -3.48
N GLU A 143 5.14 16.29 -4.68
CA GLU A 143 5.92 16.54 -5.89
C GLU A 143 5.22 17.59 -6.76
N GLY A 144 5.91 18.70 -7.02
CA GLY A 144 5.34 19.86 -7.72
C GLY A 144 4.10 20.42 -7.04
N LEU A 145 2.95 20.35 -7.73
CA LEU A 145 1.64 20.80 -7.22
C LEU A 145 0.77 19.65 -6.70
N GLY A 146 1.31 18.43 -6.63
CA GLY A 146 0.57 17.22 -6.26
C GLY A 146 1.38 16.28 -5.40
N TYR A 147 1.07 14.99 -5.51
CA TYR A 147 1.69 13.92 -4.75
C TYR A 147 1.98 12.74 -5.68
N GLU A 148 3.03 12.00 -5.37
CA GLU A 148 3.39 10.76 -6.06
C GLU A 148 3.64 9.63 -5.07
N TRP A 149 3.47 8.40 -5.54
CA TRP A 149 3.87 7.20 -4.81
C TRP A 149 5.34 6.90 -5.07
N VAL A 150 6.13 6.76 -4.01
CA VAL A 150 7.53 6.35 -4.08
C VAL A 150 7.79 5.09 -3.29
N ILE A 151 8.74 4.28 -3.76
CA ILE A 151 9.24 3.12 -3.01
C ILE A 151 10.10 3.65 -1.86
N GLU A 152 9.64 3.43 -0.64
CA GLU A 152 10.36 3.79 0.57
C GLU A 152 11.28 2.67 1.03
N ARG A 153 10.77 1.43 1.02
CA ARG A 153 11.51 0.24 1.47
C ARG A 153 11.22 -0.95 0.55
N VAL A 154 12.14 -1.90 0.56
CA VAL A 154 12.02 -3.17 -0.17
C VAL A 154 12.21 -4.32 0.81
N GLY A 155 11.21 -5.19 0.91
CA GLY A 155 11.30 -6.49 1.56
C GLY A 155 11.73 -7.54 0.54
N PHE A 156 12.88 -8.16 0.75
CA PHE A 156 13.34 -9.28 -0.07
C PHE A 156 14.15 -10.26 0.77
N GLU A 157 13.55 -11.41 1.10
CA GLU A 157 14.13 -12.41 2.01
C GLU A 157 15.55 -12.90 1.60
N PRO A 158 15.86 -13.11 0.31
CA PRO A 158 17.23 -13.47 -0.07
C PRO A 158 18.26 -12.43 0.33
N PHE A 159 17.96 -11.11 0.32
CA PHE A 159 18.90 -10.11 0.81
C PHE A 159 19.19 -10.27 2.30
N LYS A 160 18.18 -10.58 3.14
CA LYS A 160 18.38 -10.82 4.58
C LYS A 160 19.42 -11.91 4.83
N LYS A 161 19.36 -13.00 4.05
CA LYS A 161 20.30 -14.13 4.15
C LYS A 161 21.74 -13.78 3.74
N TYR A 162 21.94 -12.81 2.85
CA TYR A 162 23.28 -12.38 2.42
C TYR A 162 24.00 -11.48 3.44
N PHE A 163 23.28 -10.91 4.41
CA PHE A 163 23.85 -10.02 5.42
C PHE A 163 23.67 -10.55 6.86
N ASP A 164 23.59 -11.87 7.02
CA ASP A 164 23.48 -12.55 8.31
C ASP A 164 24.82 -12.54 9.07
N LYS A 165 25.02 -11.48 9.86
CA LYS A 165 26.25 -11.21 10.58
C LYS A 165 26.43 -12.08 11.82
N ASP A 166 27.61 -12.69 11.94
CA ASP A 166 27.99 -13.40 13.16
C ASP A 166 28.20 -12.44 14.34
N THR A 167 27.72 -12.84 15.52
CA THR A 167 27.87 -12.11 16.79
C THR A 167 28.75 -12.88 17.80
N GLY A 168 29.27 -12.17 18.80
CA GLY A 168 30.04 -12.76 19.90
C GLY A 168 31.38 -13.35 19.45
N SER A 169 31.75 -14.51 20.02
CA SER A 169 33.06 -15.15 19.82
C SER A 169 33.31 -15.69 18.41
N LYS A 170 32.26 -15.80 17.59
CA LYS A 170 32.37 -16.23 16.18
C LYS A 170 32.69 -15.08 15.23
N LYS A 171 32.48 -13.83 15.66
CA LYS A 171 32.69 -12.64 14.83
C LYS A 171 34.17 -12.48 14.49
N GLN A 172 34.48 -12.52 13.20
CA GLN A 172 35.82 -12.17 12.72
C GLN A 172 36.01 -10.65 12.79
N PHE A 173 37.23 -10.20 13.11
CA PHE A 173 37.55 -8.78 13.23
C PHE A 173 38.96 -8.48 12.70
N LEU A 174 39.18 -7.22 12.33
CA LEU A 174 40.52 -6.70 12.05
C LEU A 174 41.14 -6.25 13.37
N HIS A 175 42.39 -6.66 13.64
CA HIS A 175 43.10 -6.22 14.83
C HIS A 175 43.22 -4.68 14.86
N PRO A 176 43.08 -3.99 16.02
CA PRO A 176 43.15 -2.52 16.08
C PRO A 176 44.43 -1.92 15.49
N LEU A 177 45.56 -2.63 15.60
CA LEU A 177 46.85 -2.23 15.03
C LEU A 177 47.05 -2.65 13.56
N SER A 178 46.02 -3.16 12.85
CA SER A 178 46.17 -3.56 11.44
C SER A 178 46.57 -2.42 10.52
N HIS A 179 46.33 -1.17 10.92
CA HIS A 179 46.75 0.03 10.19
C HIS A 179 48.27 0.17 10.08
N GLU A 180 49.04 -0.39 11.03
CA GLU A 180 50.51 -0.42 10.99
C GLU A 180 51.07 -1.30 9.86
N LEU A 181 50.23 -2.15 9.28
CA LEU A 181 50.55 -3.03 8.15
C LEU A 181 49.64 -2.72 6.96
N ASP A 182 49.20 -1.47 6.81
CA ASP A 182 48.33 -1.01 5.72
C ASP A 182 47.08 -1.90 5.51
N PHE A 183 46.58 -2.52 6.59
CA PHE A 183 45.48 -3.47 6.56
C PHE A 183 45.66 -4.63 5.57
N MET A 184 46.88 -5.15 5.39
CA MET A 184 47.16 -6.30 4.50
C MET A 184 46.25 -7.52 4.76
N ASN A 185 45.73 -7.68 5.97
CA ASN A 185 44.77 -8.71 6.35
C ASN A 185 43.39 -8.57 5.67
N LEU A 186 43.07 -7.46 5.01
CA LEU A 186 41.85 -7.30 4.21
C LEU A 186 41.75 -8.33 3.09
N ARG A 187 42.89 -8.81 2.57
CA ARG A 187 42.89 -9.91 1.58
C ARG A 187 42.16 -11.13 2.13
N ARG A 188 42.48 -11.55 3.35
CA ARG A 188 41.80 -12.65 4.03
C ARG A 188 40.34 -12.31 4.33
N ALA A 189 40.09 -11.07 4.76
CA ALA A 189 38.75 -10.58 5.08
C ALA A 189 37.76 -10.66 3.89
N PHE A 190 38.23 -10.44 2.67
CA PHE A 190 37.36 -10.38 1.48
C PHE A 190 37.47 -11.58 0.54
N GLN A 191 38.57 -12.34 0.58
CA GLN A 191 38.76 -13.50 -0.30
C GLN A 191 38.53 -14.84 0.40
N GLU A 192 38.77 -14.92 1.71
CA GLU A 192 38.76 -16.19 2.45
C GLU A 192 37.61 -16.28 3.46
N ASN A 193 37.00 -15.16 3.85
CA ASN A 193 35.84 -15.13 4.73
C ASN A 193 34.53 -15.20 3.91
N PRO A 194 33.66 -16.20 4.15
CA PRO A 194 32.35 -16.27 3.50
C PRO A 194 31.35 -15.18 3.95
N LYS A 195 31.67 -14.44 5.02
CA LYS A 195 30.83 -13.39 5.65
C LYS A 195 31.57 -12.05 5.79
N PRO A 196 31.88 -11.36 4.68
CA PRO A 196 32.59 -10.07 4.70
C PRO A 196 31.87 -8.97 5.51
N GLU A 197 30.56 -9.08 5.69
CA GLU A 197 29.73 -8.21 6.55
C GLU A 197 30.12 -8.27 8.04
N SER A 198 30.92 -9.27 8.46
CA SER A 198 31.48 -9.33 9.81
C SER A 198 32.33 -8.10 10.16
N TYR A 199 32.94 -7.47 9.17
CA TYR A 199 33.84 -6.33 9.31
C TYR A 199 33.14 -4.96 9.31
N THR A 200 31.81 -4.93 9.27
CA THR A 200 31.03 -3.69 9.43
C THR A 200 30.82 -3.34 10.92
N PRO A 201 30.34 -2.13 11.26
CA PRO A 201 29.84 -1.80 12.59
C PRO A 201 28.76 -2.77 13.09
N THR A 202 28.58 -2.91 14.41
CA THR A 202 27.62 -3.86 14.99
C THR A 202 26.17 -3.53 14.61
N ASP A 203 25.87 -2.24 14.47
CA ASP A 203 24.61 -1.62 14.08
C ASP A 203 24.48 -1.39 12.56
N TYR A 204 25.34 -2.01 11.75
CA TYR A 204 25.23 -1.93 10.31
C TYR A 204 23.97 -2.64 9.81
N GLU A 205 23.13 -1.90 9.08
CA GLU A 205 21.99 -2.42 8.36
C GLU A 205 22.12 -2.12 6.85
N PRO A 206 21.96 -3.13 5.97
CA PRO A 206 21.97 -2.90 4.53
C PRO A 206 20.73 -2.14 4.07
N ASP A 207 20.91 -1.15 3.20
CA ASP A 207 19.78 -0.53 2.50
C ASP A 207 19.32 -1.40 1.31
N TYR A 208 18.22 -2.12 1.51
CA TYR A 208 17.64 -3.00 0.49
C TYR A 208 17.08 -2.26 -0.72
N LEU A 209 16.69 -0.99 -0.59
CA LEU A 209 16.27 -0.21 -1.74
C LEU A 209 17.44 0.02 -2.70
N THR A 210 18.61 0.40 -2.18
CA THR A 210 19.83 0.52 -2.99
C THR A 210 20.19 -0.80 -3.69
N LEU A 211 20.16 -1.93 -2.98
CA LEU A 211 20.47 -3.24 -3.57
C LEU A 211 19.46 -3.64 -4.64
N PHE A 212 18.18 -3.43 -4.38
CA PHE A 212 17.11 -3.70 -5.34
C PHE A 212 17.31 -2.88 -6.63
N LEU A 213 17.57 -1.57 -6.52
CA LEU A 213 17.83 -0.70 -7.66
C LEU A 213 19.11 -1.10 -8.42
N TYR A 214 20.15 -1.50 -7.69
CA TYR A 214 21.39 -2.01 -8.30
C TYR A 214 21.12 -3.27 -9.12
N GLU A 215 20.43 -4.27 -8.55
CA GLU A 215 20.12 -5.53 -9.22
C GLU A 215 19.15 -5.35 -10.40
N ILE A 216 18.20 -4.39 -10.34
CA ILE A 216 17.40 -3.96 -11.49
C ILE A 216 18.28 -3.40 -12.60
N LYS A 217 19.19 -2.47 -12.28
CA LYS A 217 20.09 -1.84 -13.26
C LYS A 217 21.05 -2.86 -13.90
N LYS A 218 21.40 -3.92 -13.18
CA LYS A 218 22.17 -5.06 -13.70
C LYS A 218 21.34 -6.02 -14.56
N GLY A 219 20.01 -5.87 -14.58
CA GLY A 219 19.08 -6.72 -15.32
C GLY A 219 18.82 -8.08 -14.64
N HIS A 220 19.20 -8.22 -13.37
CA HIS A 220 19.00 -9.44 -12.60
C HIS A 220 17.59 -9.53 -12.03
N PHE A 221 16.96 -8.40 -11.72
CA PHE A 221 15.52 -8.31 -11.44
C PHE A 221 14.76 -7.93 -12.71
N LYS A 222 13.67 -8.66 -12.96
CA LYS A 222 12.67 -8.30 -13.97
C LYS A 222 11.28 -8.43 -13.36
N PHE A 223 10.53 -7.33 -13.34
CA PHE A 223 9.17 -7.31 -12.82
C PHE A 223 8.27 -8.28 -13.59
N GLU A 224 7.45 -9.05 -12.87
CA GLU A 224 6.46 -9.96 -13.47
C GLU A 224 5.04 -9.46 -13.22
N ASN A 225 4.61 -9.33 -11.96
CA ASN A 225 3.28 -8.85 -11.59
C ASN A 225 3.18 -8.32 -10.15
N VAL A 226 2.04 -7.69 -9.84
CA VAL A 226 1.57 -7.42 -8.47
C VAL A 226 0.63 -8.56 -8.08
N THR A 227 0.79 -9.11 -6.89
CA THR A 227 0.02 -10.25 -6.37
C THR A 227 -0.98 -9.85 -5.30
N ASP A 228 -0.64 -8.87 -4.45
CA ASP A 228 -1.52 -8.35 -3.41
C ASP A 228 -1.19 -6.88 -3.08
N LEU A 229 -2.16 -6.17 -2.51
CA LEU A 229 -2.04 -4.78 -2.11
C LEU A 229 -2.79 -4.53 -0.80
N LYS A 230 -2.06 -3.97 0.17
CA LYS A 230 -2.60 -3.55 1.46
C LYS A 230 -2.17 -2.13 1.77
N PHE A 231 -2.89 -1.49 2.68
CA PHE A 231 -2.49 -0.20 3.24
C PHE A 231 -2.48 -0.26 4.76
N HIS A 232 -1.50 0.39 5.34
CA HIS A 232 -1.27 0.48 6.78
C HIS A 232 -1.53 1.91 7.22
N PHE A 233 -2.31 2.09 8.28
CA PHE A 233 -2.71 3.39 8.79
C PHE A 233 -2.32 3.55 10.25
N PHE A 234 -1.62 4.66 10.53
CA PHE A 234 -1.20 5.13 11.85
C PHE A 234 -1.69 6.56 12.13
N GLN A 235 -2.56 7.12 11.27
CA GLN A 235 -3.04 8.50 11.37
C GLN A 235 -3.97 8.78 12.56
N ILE A 236 -4.49 7.75 13.22
CA ILE A 236 -5.45 7.89 14.30
C ILE A 236 -4.72 7.57 15.60
N ASP A 237 -4.52 8.56 16.46
CA ASP A 237 -3.77 8.41 17.71
C ASP A 237 -4.22 7.18 18.51
N ASN A 238 -3.25 6.36 18.92
CA ASN A 238 -3.41 5.08 19.64
C ASN A 238 -4.05 3.95 18.82
N TRP A 239 -4.12 4.05 17.50
CA TRP A 239 -4.69 3.01 16.65
C TRP A 239 -3.85 2.73 15.41
N TYR A 240 -3.69 1.44 15.13
CA TYR A 240 -3.24 0.92 13.85
C TYR A 240 -4.37 0.15 13.20
N PHE A 241 -4.56 0.32 11.89
CA PHE A 241 -5.42 -0.58 11.13
C PHE A 241 -4.85 -0.90 9.74
N GLU A 242 -5.18 -2.09 9.27
CA GLU A 242 -4.86 -2.56 7.91
C GLU A 242 -6.11 -2.42 7.04
N LEU A 243 -5.93 -1.93 5.82
CA LEU A 243 -6.94 -1.88 4.78
C LEU A 243 -6.58 -2.87 3.67
N ALA A 244 -7.48 -3.79 3.36
CA ALA A 244 -7.31 -4.77 2.30
C ALA A 244 -8.51 -4.78 1.33
N GLN A 245 -8.30 -5.29 0.12
CA GLN A 245 -9.36 -5.40 -0.88
C GLN A 245 -10.03 -6.77 -0.83
N PHE A 246 -11.34 -6.77 -0.57
CA PHE A 246 -12.16 -7.98 -0.57
C PHE A 246 -13.06 -8.00 -1.81
N ASN A 247 -12.86 -8.98 -2.69
CA ASN A 247 -13.66 -9.18 -3.89
C ASN A 247 -14.64 -10.34 -3.69
N ARG A 248 -15.79 -10.06 -3.05
CA ARG A 248 -16.83 -11.06 -2.77
C ARG A 248 -18.25 -10.55 -3.07
N PRO A 249 -19.23 -11.44 -3.28
CA PRO A 249 -20.64 -11.06 -3.35
C PRO A 249 -21.13 -10.48 -2.01
N GLY A 250 -22.10 -9.57 -2.05
CA GLY A 250 -22.70 -8.99 -0.84
C GLY A 250 -22.52 -7.48 -0.74
N PHE A 251 -22.84 -6.93 0.44
CA PHE A 251 -22.74 -5.50 0.72
C PHE A 251 -21.41 -5.11 1.37
N ASN A 252 -20.72 -6.05 2.05
CA ASN A 252 -19.43 -5.83 2.70
C ASN A 252 -18.29 -6.30 1.77
N THR A 253 -17.98 -5.46 0.78
CA THR A 253 -17.02 -5.76 -0.31
C THR A 253 -16.29 -4.48 -0.74
N GLY A 254 -15.10 -4.63 -1.32
CA GLY A 254 -14.18 -3.54 -1.65
C GLY A 254 -13.07 -3.35 -0.60
N TRP A 255 -12.62 -2.12 -0.40
CA TRP A 255 -11.60 -1.76 0.59
C TRP A 255 -12.20 -1.68 1.99
N LEU A 256 -11.77 -2.58 2.86
CA LEU A 256 -12.29 -2.74 4.21
C LEU A 256 -11.15 -2.89 5.22
N ILE A 257 -11.40 -2.44 6.46
CA ILE A 257 -10.49 -2.64 7.59
C ILE A 257 -10.44 -4.15 7.87
N SER A 258 -9.29 -4.76 7.56
CA SER A 258 -9.05 -6.20 7.72
C SER A 258 -8.49 -6.52 9.11
N ASN A 259 -7.68 -5.62 9.67
CA ASN A 259 -7.06 -5.74 10.98
C ASN A 259 -7.11 -4.42 11.76
N LEU A 260 -7.19 -4.48 13.08
CA LEU A 260 -7.26 -3.34 13.99
C LEU A 260 -6.50 -3.66 15.27
N VAL A 261 -5.60 -2.76 15.67
CA VAL A 261 -4.82 -2.86 16.90
C VAL A 261 -4.90 -1.53 17.64
N LYS A 262 -5.17 -1.59 18.94
CA LYS A 262 -5.04 -0.45 19.84
C LYS A 262 -3.60 -0.37 20.31
N LEU A 263 -2.95 0.75 20.03
CA LEU A 263 -1.54 0.99 20.33
C LEU A 263 -1.38 1.63 21.71
N GLN A 264 -0.35 1.21 22.42
CA GLN A 264 0.22 1.87 23.59
C GLN A 264 1.54 2.56 23.21
N GLU A 265 2.11 3.33 24.14
CA GLU A 265 3.40 3.99 23.94
C GLU A 265 4.49 2.96 23.59
N GLY A 266 5.12 3.12 22.42
CA GLY A 266 6.15 2.21 21.91
C GLY A 266 5.65 1.03 21.07
N ASP A 267 4.34 0.79 20.98
CA ASP A 267 3.80 -0.31 20.16
C ASP A 267 3.95 -0.06 18.66
N GLU A 268 3.94 1.20 18.23
CA GLU A 268 4.03 1.58 16.83
C GLU A 268 5.30 1.06 16.17
N ASP A 269 6.46 1.26 16.78
CA ASP A 269 7.75 0.75 16.31
C ASP A 269 7.75 -0.78 16.20
N ALA A 270 7.11 -1.46 17.15
CA ALA A 270 7.00 -2.92 17.14
C ALA A 270 6.11 -3.41 15.98
N VAL A 271 5.01 -2.71 15.70
CA VAL A 271 4.11 -3.01 14.58
C VAL A 271 4.80 -2.72 13.24
N LEU A 272 5.46 -1.57 13.10
CA LEU A 272 6.24 -1.24 11.90
C LEU A 272 7.34 -2.26 11.64
N LYS A 273 8.07 -2.66 12.67
CA LYS A 273 9.08 -3.72 12.56
C LYS A 273 8.45 -5.03 12.11
N TYR A 274 7.32 -5.43 12.69
CA TYR A 274 6.62 -6.63 12.26
C TYR A 274 6.18 -6.56 10.79
N ILE A 275 5.63 -5.44 10.34
CA ILE A 275 5.21 -5.22 8.94
C ILE A 275 6.42 -5.32 7.99
N TYR A 276 7.52 -4.61 8.28
CA TYR A 276 8.71 -4.63 7.43
C TYR A 276 9.49 -5.95 7.48
N ASP A 277 9.32 -6.74 8.54
CA ASP A 277 9.99 -8.02 8.72
C ASP A 277 9.16 -9.25 8.37
N GLN A 278 7.95 -9.10 7.80
CA GLN A 278 7.11 -10.26 7.49
C GLN A 278 7.84 -11.30 6.62
N LYS A 279 7.77 -12.54 7.11
CA LYS A 279 8.47 -13.75 6.64
C LYS A 279 7.55 -14.60 5.80
#